data_AF-A0A377M1D5-F1
#
_entry.id   AF-A0A377M1D5-F1
#
_cell.length_a   1.000
_cell.length_b   1.000
_cell.length_c   1.000
_cell.angle_alpha   90.00
_cell.angle_beta   90.00
_cell.angle_gamma   90.00
#
_symmetry.space_group_name_H-M   'P 1'
#
loop_
_entity.id
_entity.type
_entity.pdbx_description
1 polymer ?
#
loop_
_entity_poly.entity_id
_entity_poly.type
_entity_poly.pdbx_seq_one_letter_code
_entity_poly.pdbx_strand_id
1 'polypeptide(L)'
;MFQDNPLLAQLKQQLHSQTPRAEGVVKATEKGFGFLEVDAQKSYFIPPPQMKKVMHGDRVMAVIHTEKERESAEPEELIEPFLTRFVGKVQRKDDRLSIVPDHPLLKDAIPCRAARGVEHDFKEGDWAVAEMRRHPLKGDRGFYAELTQFITFGDDHFVPWWVTLARHNLEKEARTASPPRCRTKVLSVAI
;
A
#
# COMPACT_ATOMS: atom_id res chain seq x y z
N MET A 1 -5.50 30.18 24.01
CA MET A 1 -6.70 29.82 23.20
C MET A 1 -6.81 30.85 22.08
N PHE A 2 -6.58 30.46 20.83
CA PHE A 2 -6.63 31.34 19.64
C PHE A 2 -8.03 31.31 19.04
N GLN A 3 -9.00 31.87 19.77
CA GLN A 3 -10.40 31.90 19.33
C GLN A 3 -10.61 33.04 18.34
N ASP A 4 -10.83 32.64 17.09
CA ASP A 4 -11.89 33.16 16.22
C ASP A 4 -11.83 34.64 15.85
N ASN A 5 -10.73 35.07 15.22
CA ASN A 5 -10.76 36.27 14.38
C ASN A 5 -11.02 35.89 12.91
N PRO A 6 -12.18 36.25 12.32
CA PRO A 6 -12.55 35.85 10.96
C PRO A 6 -11.58 36.38 9.89
N LEU A 7 -10.89 37.49 10.15
CA LEU A 7 -9.85 38.03 9.27
C LEU A 7 -8.60 37.15 9.20
N LEU A 8 -8.23 36.48 10.29
CA LEU A 8 -7.09 35.54 10.30
C LEU A 8 -7.40 34.27 9.52
N ALA A 9 -8.66 33.80 9.54
CA ALA A 9 -9.09 32.67 8.72
C ALA A 9 -9.03 33.02 7.23
N GLN A 10 -9.48 34.23 6.84
CA GLN A 10 -9.35 34.72 5.46
C GLN A 10 -7.88 34.87 5.03
N LEU A 11 -7.02 35.45 5.87
CA LEU A 11 -5.60 35.59 5.57
C LEU A 11 -4.89 34.24 5.46
N LYS A 12 -5.24 33.26 6.31
CA LYS A 12 -4.76 31.89 6.16
C LYS A 12 -5.22 31.29 4.84
N GLN A 13 -6.50 31.40 4.47
CA GLN A 13 -6.99 30.89 3.19
C GLN A 13 -6.30 31.52 1.98
N GLN A 14 -6.06 32.83 2.02
CA GLN A 14 -5.33 33.54 0.96
C GLN A 14 -3.87 33.07 0.86
N LEU A 15 -3.17 32.89 1.98
CA LEU A 15 -1.79 32.40 1.99
C LEU A 15 -1.68 30.96 1.48
N HIS A 16 -2.64 30.08 1.81
CA HIS A 16 -2.64 28.69 1.31
C HIS A 16 -2.88 28.63 -0.20
N SER A 17 -3.61 29.60 -0.78
CA SER A 17 -3.92 29.62 -2.22
C SER A 17 -2.76 30.03 -3.13
N GLN A 18 -1.74 30.73 -2.59
CA GLN A 18 -0.60 31.22 -3.37
C GLN A 18 0.63 30.32 -3.27
N THR A 19 0.64 29.32 -2.38
CA THR A 19 1.81 28.45 -2.22
C THR A 19 1.96 27.53 -3.43
N PRO A 20 3.17 27.43 -4.03
CA PRO A 20 3.40 26.55 -5.16
C PRO A 20 3.16 25.09 -4.75
N ARG A 21 2.24 24.43 -5.47
CA ARG A 21 2.01 22.99 -5.37
C ARG A 21 2.77 22.28 -6.47
N ALA A 22 3.32 21.12 -6.16
CA ALA A 22 3.90 20.25 -7.15
C ALA A 22 3.43 18.80 -6.94
N GLU A 23 3.16 18.14 -8.05
CA GLU A 23 2.79 16.73 -8.08
C GLU A 23 4.02 15.90 -8.39
N GLY A 24 4.23 14.82 -7.66
CA GLY A 24 5.38 13.96 -7.92
C GLY A 24 5.29 12.61 -7.25
N VAL A 25 6.32 11.79 -7.47
CA VAL A 25 6.45 10.46 -6.88
C VAL A 25 7.39 10.52 -5.68
N VAL A 26 6.96 9.95 -4.56
CA VAL A 26 7.75 9.89 -3.33
C VAL A 26 8.80 8.79 -3.45
N LYS A 27 10.08 9.15 -3.30
CA LYS A 27 11.20 8.23 -3.13
C LYS A 27 11.73 8.29 -1.72
N ALA A 28 11.35 7.29 -0.91
CA ALA A 28 11.94 7.10 0.41
C ALA A 28 13.41 6.63 0.31
N THR A 29 14.21 7.02 1.30
CA THR A 29 15.57 6.52 1.53
C THR A 29 15.67 5.83 2.90
N GLU A 30 16.68 4.99 3.11
CA GLU A 30 16.86 4.25 4.37
C GLU A 30 17.10 5.13 5.59
N LYS A 31 17.47 6.41 5.38
CA LYS A 31 17.76 7.37 6.44
C LYS A 31 16.49 8.05 7.01
N GLY A 32 15.30 7.64 6.57
CA GLY A 32 14.01 8.15 7.07
C GLY A 32 13.59 9.51 6.52
N PHE A 33 14.34 10.06 5.57
CA PHE A 33 13.91 11.17 4.71
C PHE A 33 13.61 10.65 3.30
N GLY A 34 12.90 11.45 2.52
CA GLY A 34 12.60 11.10 1.13
C GLY A 34 12.72 12.29 0.20
N PHE A 35 12.49 12.04 -1.07
CA PHE A 35 12.45 13.05 -2.11
C PHE A 35 11.13 12.94 -2.88
N LEU A 36 10.56 14.07 -3.26
CA LEU A 36 9.47 14.11 -4.22
C LEU A 36 10.06 14.40 -5.60
N GLU A 37 10.01 13.42 -6.50
CA GLU A 37 10.40 13.62 -7.89
C GLU A 37 9.20 14.12 -8.70
N VAL A 38 9.30 15.36 -9.18
CA VAL A 38 8.28 15.98 -10.04
C VAL A 38 8.63 15.75 -11.50
N ASP A 39 9.92 15.90 -11.82
CA ASP A 39 10.50 15.67 -13.16
C ASP A 39 11.86 14.96 -13.02
N ALA A 40 12.40 14.47 -14.13
CA ALA A 40 13.70 13.78 -14.17
C ALA A 40 14.90 14.62 -13.63
N GLN A 41 14.75 15.95 -13.58
CA GLN A 41 15.79 16.88 -13.13
C GLN A 41 15.43 17.63 -11.84
N LYS A 42 14.18 17.51 -11.36
CA LYS A 42 13.69 18.32 -10.24
C LYS A 42 13.16 17.44 -9.11
N SER A 43 13.85 17.46 -7.99
CA SER A 43 13.50 16.72 -6.78
C SER A 43 13.43 17.65 -5.58
N TYR A 44 12.37 17.49 -4.77
CA TYR A 44 12.16 18.24 -3.54
C TYR A 44 12.43 17.38 -2.33
N PHE A 45 12.99 17.97 -1.27
CA PHE A 45 13.30 17.22 -0.06
C PHE A 45 12.07 17.06 0.83
N ILE A 46 11.73 15.83 1.23
CA ILE A 46 10.65 15.55 2.18
C ILE A 46 11.28 15.27 3.55
N PRO A 47 11.00 16.10 4.57
CA PRO A 47 11.59 15.92 5.89
C PRO A 47 11.00 14.69 6.61
N PRO A 48 11.74 14.08 7.55
CA PRO A 48 11.31 12.86 8.25
C PRO A 48 9.93 12.91 8.93
N PRO A 49 9.47 14.03 9.52
CA PRO A 49 8.13 14.11 10.07
C PRO A 49 7.03 13.94 9.02
N GLN A 50 7.26 14.43 7.80
CA GLN A 50 6.31 14.35 6.69
C GLN A 50 6.36 12.99 5.99
N MET A 51 7.53 12.33 5.99
CA MET A 51 7.67 10.96 5.48
C MET A 51 6.80 9.94 6.23
N LYS A 52 6.43 10.19 7.48
CA LYS A 52 5.50 9.31 8.22
C LYS A 52 4.08 9.29 7.64
N LYS A 53 3.72 10.26 6.79
CA LYS A 53 2.39 10.38 6.17
C LYS A 53 2.29 9.68 4.82
N VAL A 54 3.43 9.40 4.17
CA VAL A 54 3.53 8.89 2.79
C VAL A 54 4.35 7.62 2.72
N MET A 55 4.13 6.79 1.71
CA MET A 55 4.97 5.62 1.44
C MET A 55 5.85 5.86 0.21
N HIS A 56 6.88 5.04 0.07
CA HIS A 56 7.67 4.99 -1.16
C HIS A 56 6.78 4.59 -2.34
N GLY A 57 6.91 5.31 -3.46
CA GLY A 57 6.18 5.09 -4.70
C GLY A 57 4.83 5.80 -4.77
N ASP A 58 4.34 6.38 -3.66
CA ASP A 58 3.08 7.11 -3.70
C ASP A 58 3.22 8.37 -4.55
N ARG A 59 2.18 8.63 -5.35
CA ARG A 59 2.07 9.87 -6.12
C ARG A 59 1.24 10.86 -5.32
N VAL A 60 1.87 11.95 -4.93
CA VAL A 60 1.28 12.94 -4.03
C VAL A 60 1.41 14.33 -4.60
N MET A 61 0.46 15.18 -4.22
CA MET A 61 0.57 16.61 -4.38
C MET A 61 1.17 17.18 -3.09
N ALA A 62 2.27 17.91 -3.21
CA ALA A 62 2.95 18.53 -2.09
C ALA A 62 3.04 20.04 -2.25
N VAL A 63 2.95 20.73 -1.12
CA VAL A 63 3.20 22.16 -1.02
C VAL A 63 4.70 22.37 -0.83
N ILE A 64 5.29 23.24 -1.64
CA ILE A 64 6.72 23.52 -1.56
C ILE A 64 6.95 24.74 -0.66
N HIS A 65 7.71 24.54 0.40
CA HIS A 65 8.18 25.59 1.29
C HIS A 65 9.68 25.82 1.07
N THR A 66 10.04 27.03 0.67
CA THR A 66 11.43 27.45 0.54
C THR A 66 11.88 28.10 1.85
N GLU A 67 12.67 27.40 2.66
CA GLU A 67 13.20 27.93 3.91
C GLU A 67 14.73 27.99 3.85
N LYS A 68 15.29 29.22 3.98
CA LYS A 68 16.73 29.48 4.15
C LYS A 68 17.64 28.67 3.21
N GLU A 69 17.31 28.65 1.91
CA GLU A 69 18.02 27.95 0.81
C GLU A 69 17.67 26.47 0.58
N ARG A 70 16.80 25.84 1.37
CA ARG A 70 16.32 24.47 1.10
C ARG A 70 14.85 24.47 0.69
N GLU A 71 14.55 23.79 -0.41
CA GLU A 71 13.18 23.52 -0.84
C GLU A 71 12.68 22.25 -0.14
N SER A 72 11.68 22.42 0.71
CA SER A 72 11.02 21.33 1.43
C SER A 72 9.64 21.07 0.86
N ALA A 73 9.28 19.79 0.72
CA ALA A 73 7.97 19.37 0.25
C ALA A 73 7.15 18.84 1.44
N GLU A 74 5.97 19.42 1.65
CA GLU A 74 4.96 18.91 2.57
C GLU A 74 3.82 18.25 1.76
N PRO A 75 3.65 16.92 1.84
CA PRO A 75 2.56 16.22 1.16
C PRO A 75 1.20 16.67 1.72
N GLU A 76 0.33 17.16 0.83
CA GLU A 76 -1.03 17.64 1.14
C GLU A 76 -2.06 16.58 0.75
N GLU A 77 -1.99 16.08 -0.48
CA GLU A 77 -3.01 15.21 -1.05
C GLU A 77 -2.41 13.97 -1.74
N LEU A 78 -3.09 12.82 -1.61
CA LEU A 78 -2.72 11.58 -2.29
C LEU A 78 -3.48 11.47 -3.60
N ILE A 79 -2.75 11.41 -4.71
CA ILE A 79 -3.32 11.22 -6.05
C ILE A 79 -3.45 9.72 -6.32
N GLU A 80 -2.33 8.99 -6.28
CA GLU A 80 -2.29 7.55 -6.57
C GLU A 80 -1.50 6.81 -5.48
N PRO A 81 -2.13 5.87 -4.76
CA PRO A 81 -1.41 5.00 -3.84
C PRO A 81 -0.59 3.98 -4.63
N PHE A 82 0.65 3.74 -4.20
CA PHE A 82 1.50 2.70 -4.77
C PHE A 82 1.04 1.29 -4.36
N LEU A 83 0.64 1.14 -3.10
CA LEU A 83 0.21 -0.13 -2.51
C LEU A 83 -1.30 -0.17 -2.35
N THR A 84 -1.97 -0.96 -3.18
CA THR A 84 -3.40 -1.30 -3.04
C THR A 84 -3.55 -2.73 -2.53
N ARG A 85 -3.06 -3.70 -3.29
CA ARG A 85 -2.97 -5.13 -2.94
C ARG A 85 -1.52 -5.57 -3.03
N PHE A 86 -0.99 -6.15 -1.95
CA PHE A 86 0.39 -6.58 -1.89
C PHE A 86 0.55 -7.89 -1.16
N VAL A 87 1.69 -8.54 -1.39
CA VAL A 87 2.10 -9.74 -0.65
C VAL A 87 3.16 -9.31 0.34
N GLY A 88 3.12 -9.89 1.54
CA GLY A 88 4.10 -9.60 2.56
C GLY A 88 4.20 -10.69 3.60
N LYS A 89 5.24 -10.56 4.42
CA LYS A 89 5.49 -11.45 5.56
C LYS A 89 4.84 -10.87 6.81
N VAL A 90 4.06 -11.68 7.50
CA VAL A 90 3.39 -11.33 8.74
C VAL A 90 4.41 -11.41 9.88
N GLN A 91 4.41 -10.37 10.71
CA GLN A 91 5.14 -10.26 11.95
C GLN A 91 4.14 -10.06 13.08
N ARG A 92 4.33 -10.79 14.18
CA ARG A 92 3.52 -10.63 15.39
C ARG A 92 4.38 -10.02 16.48
N LYS A 93 3.99 -8.85 16.98
CA LYS A 93 4.69 -8.17 18.07
C LYS A 93 3.69 -7.82 19.17
N ASP A 94 3.87 -8.37 20.38
CA ASP A 94 3.08 -8.05 21.57
C ASP A 94 1.55 -8.05 21.30
N ASP A 95 1.05 -9.14 20.70
CA ASP A 95 -0.35 -9.33 20.25
C ASP A 95 -0.86 -8.42 19.12
N ARG A 96 0.01 -7.60 18.53
CA ARG A 96 -0.32 -6.84 17.32
C ARG A 96 0.25 -7.53 16.09
N LEU A 97 -0.63 -7.81 15.14
CA LEU A 97 -0.24 -8.28 13.82
C LEU A 97 0.22 -7.09 12.98
N SER A 98 1.36 -7.25 12.32
CA SER A 98 1.89 -6.33 11.33
C SER A 98 2.32 -7.11 10.10
N ILE A 99 2.31 -6.49 8.93
CA ILE A 99 2.79 -7.09 7.69
C ILE A 99 3.88 -6.21 7.10
N VAL A 100 4.98 -6.84 6.69
CA VAL A 100 6.05 -6.18 5.94
C VAL A 100 5.90 -6.56 4.46
N PRO A 101 5.63 -5.58 3.57
CA PRO A 101 5.53 -5.85 2.14
C PRO A 101 6.82 -6.46 1.57
N ASP A 102 6.69 -7.37 0.61
CA ASP A 102 7.83 -7.95 -0.13
C ASP A 102 8.30 -6.99 -1.23
N HIS A 103 8.88 -5.86 -0.82
CA HIS A 103 9.48 -4.90 -1.73
C HIS A 103 10.78 -4.36 -1.14
N PRO A 104 11.88 -4.31 -1.92
CA PRO A 104 13.21 -3.99 -1.39
C PRO A 104 13.31 -2.61 -0.72
N LEU A 105 12.45 -1.67 -1.14
CA LEU A 105 12.42 -0.29 -0.65
C LEU A 105 11.40 -0.06 0.48
N LEU A 106 10.51 -1.03 0.74
CA LEU A 106 9.47 -0.90 1.77
C LEU A 106 9.81 -1.83 2.93
N LYS A 107 10.53 -1.29 3.92
CA LYS A 107 10.94 -2.03 5.12
C LYS A 107 10.04 -1.77 6.34
N ASP A 108 9.04 -0.91 6.17
CA ASP A 108 8.15 -0.50 7.25
C ASP A 108 7.08 -1.57 7.53
N ALA A 109 6.95 -1.93 8.80
CA ALA A 109 5.92 -2.84 9.26
C ALA A 109 4.58 -2.11 9.36
N ILE A 110 3.60 -2.58 8.59
CA ILE A 110 2.27 -1.98 8.52
C ILE A 110 1.34 -2.74 9.46
N PRO A 111 0.68 -2.07 10.42
CA PRO A 111 -0.24 -2.76 11.33
C PRO A 111 -1.42 -3.31 10.52
N CYS A 112 -1.80 -4.55 10.82
CA CYS A 112 -2.82 -5.26 10.07
C CYS A 112 -3.75 -6.10 10.95
N ARG A 113 -4.85 -6.56 10.35
CA ARG A 113 -5.77 -7.52 10.96
C ARG A 113 -6.29 -8.49 9.91
N ALA A 114 -6.62 -9.71 10.32
CA ALA A 114 -7.36 -10.65 9.49
C ALA A 114 -8.72 -10.08 9.06
N ALA A 115 -9.02 -10.16 7.77
CA ALA A 115 -10.34 -9.82 7.24
C ALA A 115 -11.42 -10.77 7.78
N ARG A 116 -12.66 -10.30 7.81
CA ARG A 116 -13.82 -11.11 8.24
C ARG A 116 -14.05 -12.22 7.21
N GLY A 117 -13.61 -13.43 7.52
CA GLY A 117 -13.70 -14.59 6.61
C GLY A 117 -12.42 -15.42 6.53
N VAL A 118 -11.30 -14.91 7.05
CA VAL A 118 -10.07 -15.70 7.19
C VAL A 118 -10.08 -16.38 8.55
N GLU A 119 -10.29 -17.70 8.56
CA GLU A 119 -10.27 -18.52 9.79
C GLU A 119 -8.85 -18.89 10.24
N HIS A 120 -7.83 -18.57 9.43
CA HIS A 120 -6.45 -18.89 9.75
C HIS A 120 -5.88 -17.96 10.83
N ASP A 121 -5.32 -18.55 11.89
CA ASP A 121 -4.59 -17.81 12.92
C ASP A 121 -3.17 -17.52 12.42
N PHE A 122 -2.94 -16.26 12.00
CA PHE A 122 -1.67 -15.83 11.44
C PHE A 122 -0.56 -15.84 12.49
N LYS A 123 0.52 -16.57 12.19
CA LYS A 123 1.72 -16.67 13.00
C LYS A 123 2.83 -15.76 12.47
N GLU A 124 3.83 -15.53 13.31
CA GLU A 124 5.03 -14.85 12.87
C GLU A 124 5.74 -15.69 11.81
N GLY A 125 6.03 -15.08 10.67
CA GLY A 125 6.71 -15.75 9.57
C GLY A 125 5.82 -16.06 8.37
N ASP A 126 4.50 -16.02 8.55
CA ASP A 126 3.55 -16.43 7.52
C ASP A 126 3.49 -15.44 6.36
N TRP A 127 3.21 -15.97 5.16
CA TRP A 127 2.99 -15.17 3.97
C TRP A 127 1.51 -14.96 3.75
N ALA A 128 1.13 -13.69 3.55
CA ALA A 128 -0.24 -13.30 3.33
C ALA A 128 -0.37 -12.27 2.21
N VAL A 129 -1.52 -12.27 1.57
CA VAL A 129 -1.98 -11.16 0.73
C VAL A 129 -2.70 -10.18 1.64
N ALA A 130 -2.33 -8.91 1.51
CA ALA A 130 -2.96 -7.81 2.22
C ALA A 130 -3.47 -6.75 1.26
N GLU A 131 -4.54 -6.06 1.69
CA GLU A 131 -5.08 -4.88 1.04
C GLU A 131 -4.93 -3.66 1.93
N MET A 132 -4.46 -2.56 1.36
CA MET A 132 -4.38 -1.28 2.06
C MET A 132 -5.77 -0.68 2.22
N ARG A 133 -6.17 -0.39 3.46
CA ARG A 133 -7.49 0.21 3.76
C ARG A 133 -7.38 1.66 4.20
N ARG A 134 -6.38 1.99 5.01
CA ARG A 134 -6.22 3.33 5.58
C ARG A 134 -4.89 3.96 5.18
N HIS A 135 -4.95 5.25 4.92
CA HIS A 135 -3.79 6.03 4.48
C HIS A 135 -3.79 7.39 5.20
N PRO A 136 -2.66 7.83 5.79
CA PRO A 136 -2.61 9.09 6.54
C PRO A 136 -3.07 10.32 5.75
N LEU A 137 -2.69 10.41 4.47
CA LEU A 137 -3.14 11.49 3.57
C LEU A 137 -4.66 11.53 3.30
N LYS A 138 -5.41 10.47 3.63
CA LYS A 138 -6.89 10.48 3.56
C LYS A 138 -7.54 10.98 4.86
N GLY A 139 -6.73 11.42 5.84
CA GLY A 139 -7.19 11.86 7.16
C GLY A 139 -7.17 10.76 8.24
N ASP A 140 -6.64 9.58 7.92
CA ASP A 140 -6.47 8.51 8.91
C ASP A 140 -5.28 8.77 9.84
N ARG A 141 -5.30 8.16 11.04
CA ARG A 141 -4.19 8.28 12.02
C ARG A 141 -2.89 7.58 11.58
N GLY A 142 -2.94 6.67 10.61
CA GLY A 142 -1.82 5.82 10.23
C GLY A 142 -2.16 4.88 9.09
N PHE A 143 -1.15 4.19 8.58
CA PHE A 143 -1.32 3.09 7.63
C PHE A 143 -2.02 1.90 8.29
N TYR A 144 -2.94 1.27 7.58
CA TYR A 144 -3.60 0.06 8.05
C TYR A 144 -3.95 -0.84 6.87
N ALA A 145 -3.58 -2.11 7.00
CA ALA A 145 -3.87 -3.13 6.01
C ALA A 145 -4.77 -4.23 6.58
N GLU A 146 -5.56 -4.85 5.70
CA GLU A 146 -6.34 -6.05 6.03
C GLU A 146 -5.75 -7.26 5.31
N LEU A 147 -5.57 -8.36 6.04
CA LEU A 147 -5.11 -9.62 5.47
C LEU A 147 -6.31 -10.32 4.82
N THR A 148 -6.30 -10.44 3.50
CA THR A 148 -7.41 -11.01 2.74
C THR A 148 -7.24 -12.50 2.47
N GLN A 149 -5.99 -12.95 2.28
CA GLN A 149 -5.71 -14.34 1.93
C GLN A 149 -4.41 -14.83 2.58
N PHE A 150 -4.44 -16.04 3.13
CA PHE A 150 -3.24 -16.77 3.54
C PHE A 150 -2.58 -17.45 2.33
N ILE A 151 -1.26 -17.36 2.21
CA ILE A 151 -0.50 -17.94 1.10
C ILE A 151 0.15 -19.25 1.53
N THR A 152 1.12 -19.17 2.44
CA THR A 152 1.88 -20.31 2.98
C THR A 152 2.62 -19.90 4.25
N PHE A 153 3.16 -20.88 4.98
CA PHE A 153 4.00 -20.67 6.14
C PHE A 153 5.41 -20.20 5.72
N GLY A 154 6.11 -19.51 6.62
CA GLY A 154 7.45 -18.99 6.35
C GLY A 154 8.51 -20.04 6.02
N ASP A 155 8.31 -21.27 6.48
CA ASP A 155 9.27 -22.38 6.37
C ASP A 155 9.06 -23.26 5.12
N ASP A 156 8.10 -22.91 4.26
CA ASP A 156 7.83 -23.68 3.04
C ASP A 156 8.88 -23.38 1.95
N HIS A 157 9.42 -24.45 1.34
CA HIS A 157 10.41 -24.34 0.27
C HIS A 157 9.82 -23.79 -1.04
N PHE A 158 8.50 -23.85 -1.20
CA PHE A 158 7.79 -23.36 -2.39
C PHE A 158 7.36 -21.88 -2.31
N VAL A 159 7.79 -21.15 -1.28
CA VAL A 159 7.49 -19.72 -1.09
C VAL A 159 7.66 -18.90 -2.37
N PRO A 160 8.78 -18.99 -3.14
CA PRO A 160 8.95 -18.18 -4.35
C PRO A 160 7.84 -18.39 -5.39
N TRP A 161 7.33 -19.62 -5.53
CA TRP A 161 6.27 -19.94 -6.49
C TRP A 161 4.94 -19.35 -6.02
N TRP A 162 4.56 -19.60 -4.76
CA TRP A 162 3.29 -19.16 -4.22
C TRP A 162 3.16 -17.64 -4.12
N VAL A 163 4.26 -16.96 -3.76
CA VAL A 163 4.34 -15.50 -3.70
C VAL A 163 4.17 -14.89 -5.10
N THR A 164 4.82 -15.47 -6.11
CA THR A 164 4.73 -14.98 -7.50
C THR A 164 3.31 -15.14 -8.06
N LEU A 165 2.67 -16.30 -7.83
CA LEU A 165 1.27 -16.53 -8.23
C LEU A 165 0.32 -15.55 -7.54
N ALA A 166 0.48 -15.37 -6.22
CA ALA A 166 -0.35 -14.47 -5.45
C ALA A 166 -0.17 -13.00 -5.86
N ARG A 167 1.06 -12.58 -6.18
CA ARG A 167 1.38 -11.22 -6.65
C ARG A 167 0.65 -10.88 -7.95
N HIS A 168 0.65 -11.80 -8.91
CA HIS A 168 -0.02 -11.61 -10.20
C HIS A 168 -1.50 -11.99 -10.19
N ASN A 169 -2.04 -12.39 -9.04
CA ASN A 169 -3.41 -12.88 -8.89
C ASN A 169 -3.76 -13.98 -9.91
N LEU A 170 -2.79 -14.87 -10.17
CA LEU A 170 -2.96 -15.99 -11.09
C LEU A 170 -3.63 -17.17 -10.39
N GLU A 171 -4.45 -17.91 -11.15
CA GLU A 171 -5.11 -19.12 -10.68
C GLU A 171 -4.06 -20.15 -10.23
N LYS A 172 -4.23 -20.67 -9.00
CA LYS A 172 -3.36 -21.71 -8.42
C LYS A 172 -3.73 -23.12 -8.87
N GLU A 173 -4.94 -23.29 -9.42
CA GLU A 173 -5.47 -24.60 -9.82
C GLU A 173 -5.65 -24.67 -11.33
N ALA A 174 -5.40 -25.85 -11.90
CA ALA A 174 -5.77 -26.15 -13.27
C ALA A 174 -7.29 -26.07 -13.39
N ARG A 175 -7.79 -25.43 -14.45
CA ARG A 175 -9.22 -25.39 -14.75
C ARG A 175 -9.79 -26.80 -14.69
N THR A 176 -10.71 -27.03 -13.77
CA THR A 176 -11.53 -28.24 -13.72
C THR A 176 -12.55 -28.19 -14.85
N ALA A 177 -12.06 -28.26 -16.09
CA ALA A 177 -12.93 -28.51 -17.24
C ALA A 177 -13.48 -29.93 -17.06
N SER A 178 -14.77 -30.04 -16.74
CA SER A 178 -15.46 -31.32 -16.80
C SER A 178 -15.29 -31.88 -18.21
N PRO A 179 -14.75 -33.10 -18.39
CA PRO A 179 -14.64 -33.67 -19.72
C PRO A 179 -16.04 -33.74 -20.35
N PRO A 180 -16.20 -33.43 -21.64
CA PRO A 180 -17.51 -33.45 -22.28
C PRO A 180 -18.12 -34.84 -22.09
N ARG A 181 -19.33 -34.91 -21.52
CA ARG A 181 -20.10 -36.16 -21.42
C ARG A 181 -20.33 -36.68 -22.84
N CYS A 182 -19.57 -37.70 -23.23
CA CYS A 182 -19.80 -38.44 -24.45
C CYS A 182 -21.18 -39.13 -24.30
N ARG A 183 -22.22 -38.54 -24.87
CA ARG A 183 -23.53 -39.20 -24.99
C ARG A 183 -23.34 -40.35 -25.98
N THR A 184 -23.09 -41.55 -25.48
CA THR A 184 -23.22 -42.77 -26.27
C THR A 184 -24.68 -42.84 -26.72
N LYS A 185 -24.97 -42.44 -27.96
CA LYS A 185 -26.25 -42.76 -28.61
C LYS A 185 -26.27 -44.29 -28.74
N VAL A 186 -27.04 -44.94 -27.88
CA VAL A 186 -27.42 -46.33 -28.09
C VAL A 186 -28.26 -46.34 -29.36
N LEU A 187 -27.69 -46.80 -30.47
CA LEU A 187 -28.49 -47.14 -31.66
C LEU A 187 -29.30 -48.38 -31.29
N SER A 188 -30.57 -48.17 -30.91
CA SER A 188 -31.58 -49.23 -30.95
C SER A 188 -31.80 -49.60 -32.41
N VAL A 189 -31.13 -50.66 -32.86
CA VAL A 189 -31.49 -51.37 -34.08
C VAL A 189 -32.74 -52.17 -33.75
N ALA A 190 -33.89 -51.69 -34.20
CA ALA A 190 -35.12 -52.48 -34.22
C ALA A 190 -35.02 -53.47 -35.39
N ILE A 191 -35.17 -54.75 -35.08
CA ILE A 191 -35.51 -55.83 -36.02
C ILE A 191 -37.00 -56.09 -35.86
#